data_AF-A0A4P6XMI6-F1
#
_entry.id   AF-A0A4P6XMI6-F1
#
_cell.length_a   1.000
_cell.length_b   1.000
_cell.length_c   1.000
_cell.angle_alpha   90.00
_cell.angle_beta   90.00
_cell.angle_gamma   90.00
#
_symmetry.space_group_name_H-M   'P 1'
#
loop_
_entity.id
_entity.type
_entity.pdbx_description
1 polymer ?
#
loop_
_entity_poly.entity_id
_entity_poly.type
_entity_poly.pdbx_seq_one_letter_code
_entity_poly.pdbx_strand_id
1 'polypeptide(L)'
;MSLERRLSRLDHLASNVRQDVRAHQRTYEGAYTRTAILCLSFSVVIIKLFSPEFLPIGTVYTAYGFLLYFVGVVKAKNVQTYYNEDKDKEEFTTAGDSVILLTSISLATYVALLVLVLKL
;
A
#
# COMPACT_ATOMS: atom_id res chain seq x y z
N MET A 1 -40.69 6.60 -9.81
CA MET A 1 -39.68 7.68 -9.69
C MET A 1 -38.30 7.02 -9.76
N SER A 2 -37.70 6.95 -10.95
CA SER A 2 -36.36 6.40 -11.11
C SER A 2 -35.36 7.36 -10.49
N LEU A 3 -34.64 6.94 -9.46
CA LEU A 3 -33.56 7.72 -8.87
C LEU A 3 -32.42 7.81 -9.90
N GLU A 4 -32.34 8.93 -10.62
CA GLU A 4 -31.17 9.23 -11.42
C GLU A 4 -29.98 9.44 -10.49
N ARG A 5 -28.99 8.56 -10.62
CA ARG A 5 -27.72 8.69 -9.93
C ARG A 5 -26.99 9.90 -10.48
N ARG A 6 -26.70 10.91 -9.64
CA ARG A 6 -25.86 12.05 -10.06
C ARG A 6 -24.53 11.55 -10.64
N LEU A 7 -24.18 12.05 -11.83
CA LEU A 7 -22.93 11.68 -12.48
C LEU A 7 -21.74 12.13 -11.62
N SER A 8 -20.83 11.19 -11.38
CA SER A 8 -19.53 11.46 -10.74
C SER A 8 -18.57 12.02 -11.78
N ARG A 9 -17.51 12.74 -11.36
CA ARG A 9 -16.39 13.10 -12.26
C ARG A 9 -15.85 11.90 -13.06
N LEU A 10 -15.93 10.70 -12.49
CA LEU A 10 -15.50 9.45 -13.12
C LEU A 10 -16.42 8.96 -14.25
N ASP A 11 -17.65 9.48 -14.35
CA ASP A 11 -18.58 9.13 -15.43
C ASP A 11 -18.27 9.90 -16.73
N HIS A 12 -17.38 10.90 -16.70
CA HIS A 12 -16.86 11.58 -17.89
C HIS A 12 -15.70 10.82 -18.57
N LEU A 13 -15.16 9.76 -17.94
CA LEU A 13 -14.13 8.92 -18.56
C LEU A 13 -14.76 7.86 -19.45
N ALA A 14 -14.05 7.48 -20.51
CA ALA A 14 -14.38 6.33 -21.32
C ALA A 14 -14.52 5.07 -20.43
N SER A 15 -15.47 4.19 -20.78
CA SER A 15 -15.86 3.04 -19.95
C SER A 15 -14.70 2.09 -19.63
N ASN A 16 -13.75 1.94 -20.56
CA ASN A 16 -12.51 1.17 -20.40
C ASN A 16 -11.58 1.77 -19.34
N VAL A 17 -11.28 3.08 -19.41
CA VAL A 17 -10.34 3.75 -18.50
C VAL A 17 -10.87 3.82 -17.06
N ARG A 18 -12.21 3.86 -16.89
CA ARG A 18 -12.85 3.90 -15.56
C ARG A 18 -12.52 2.67 -14.71
N GLN A 19 -12.32 1.51 -15.33
CA GLN A 19 -11.97 0.29 -14.59
C GLN A 19 -10.54 0.39 -14.05
N ASP A 20 -9.60 0.87 -14.88
CA ASP A 20 -8.19 0.97 -14.53
C ASP A 20 -7.95 2.01 -13.45
N VAL A 21 -8.58 3.19 -13.54
CA VAL A 21 -8.50 4.23 -12.51
C VAL A 21 -9.00 3.71 -11.16
N ARG A 22 -10.12 2.99 -11.15
CA ARG A 22 -10.66 2.40 -9.92
C ARG A 22 -9.79 1.28 -9.36
N ALA A 23 -9.20 0.45 -10.22
CA ALA A 23 -8.26 -0.59 -9.81
C ALA A 23 -7.00 0.04 -9.18
N HIS A 24 -6.48 1.12 -9.77
CA HIS A 24 -5.36 1.90 -9.24
C HIS A 24 -5.69 2.49 -7.87
N GLN A 25 -6.83 3.16 -7.72
CA GLN A 25 -7.27 3.74 -6.44
C GLN A 25 -7.50 2.70 -5.35
N ARG A 26 -8.18 1.58 -5.65
CA ARG A 26 -8.41 0.49 -4.68
C ARG A 26 -7.09 -0.08 -4.16
N THR A 27 -6.10 -0.19 -5.03
CA THR A 27 -4.80 -0.80 -4.72
C THR A 27 -3.87 0.20 -4.06
N TYR A 28 -3.41 1.22 -4.79
CA TYR A 28 -2.34 2.11 -4.34
C TYR A 28 -2.78 3.11 -3.29
N GLU A 29 -3.92 3.77 -3.49
CA GLU A 29 -4.44 4.73 -2.52
C GLU A 29 -5.17 4.03 -1.37
N GLY A 30 -5.90 2.96 -1.65
CA GLY A 30 -6.75 2.29 -0.67
C GLY A 30 -6.03 1.24 0.17
N ALA A 31 -5.48 0.21 -0.47
CA ALA A 31 -4.93 -0.94 0.24
C ALA A 31 -3.66 -0.58 1.03
N TYR A 32 -2.71 0.14 0.43
CA TYR A 32 -1.46 0.51 1.12
C TYR A 32 -1.71 1.43 2.32
N THR A 33 -2.57 2.45 2.17
CA THR A 33 -2.86 3.38 3.27
C THR A 33 -3.59 2.68 4.42
N ARG A 34 -4.56 1.80 4.12
CA ARG A 34 -5.25 1.03 5.14
C ARG A 34 -4.31 0.12 5.91
N THR A 35 -3.42 -0.59 5.22
CA THR A 35 -2.42 -1.46 5.86
C THR A 35 -1.45 -0.65 6.71
N ALA A 36 -0.94 0.48 6.20
CA ALA A 36 -0.05 1.35 6.96
C ALA A 36 -0.70 1.88 8.24
N ILE A 37 -1.95 2.37 8.15
CA ILE A 37 -2.71 2.83 9.32
C ILE A 37 -2.89 1.69 10.32
N LEU A 38 -3.26 0.49 9.86
CA LEU A 38 -3.42 -0.68 10.74
C LEU A 38 -2.12 -1.04 11.47
N CYS A 39 -0.99 -1.06 10.78
CA CYS A 39 0.32 -1.34 11.37
C CYS A 39 0.72 -0.27 12.39
N LEU A 40 0.52 1.02 12.07
CA LEU A 40 0.83 2.12 12.99
C LEU A 40 -0.08 2.10 14.22
N SER A 41 -1.39 1.86 14.05
CA SER A 41 -2.32 1.71 15.16
C SER A 41 -1.93 0.54 16.06
N PHE A 42 -1.58 -0.61 15.48
CA PHE A 42 -1.14 -1.78 16.25
C PHE A 42 0.15 -1.52 17.02
N SER A 43 1.11 -0.81 16.42
CA SER A 43 2.32 -0.39 17.11
C SER A 43 2.03 0.46 18.35
N VAL A 44 1.15 1.47 18.23
CA VAL A 44 0.78 2.33 19.37
C VAL A 44 0.14 1.51 20.48
N VAL A 45 -0.71 0.53 20.15
CA VAL A 45 -1.29 -0.40 21.12
C VAL A 45 -0.19 -1.21 21.81
N ILE A 46 0.77 -1.77 21.07
CA ILE A 46 1.88 -2.54 21.66
C ILE A 46 2.67 -1.67 22.64
N ILE A 47 3.07 -0.47 22.22
CA ILE A 47 3.92 0.43 23.01
C ILE A 47 3.21 0.93 24.28
N LYS A 48 1.88 1.14 24.23
CA LYS A 48 1.12 1.69 25.37
C LYS A 48 0.47 0.67 26.28
N LEU A 49 0.12 -0.51 25.77
CA LEU A 49 -0.69 -1.49 26.50
C LEU A 49 0.15 -2.61 27.11
N PHE A 50 1.30 -2.93 26.53
CA PHE A 50 2.14 -4.04 26.99
C PHE A 50 3.31 -3.59 27.85
N SER A 51 3.85 -4.55 28.60
CA SER A 51 5.04 -4.40 29.42
C SER A 51 6.27 -3.95 28.59
N PRO A 52 7.26 -3.28 29.22
CA PRO A 52 8.39 -2.69 28.50
C PRO A 52 9.28 -3.72 27.78
N GLU A 53 9.15 -5.01 28.06
CA GLU A 53 9.84 -6.07 27.30
C GLU A 53 9.36 -6.10 25.84
N PHE A 54 8.09 -5.75 25.57
CA PHE A 54 7.50 -5.79 24.23
C PHE A 54 7.76 -4.53 23.38
N LEU A 55 8.46 -3.52 23.93
CA LEU A 55 8.78 -2.27 23.23
C LEU A 55 9.49 -2.47 21.87
N PRO A 56 10.51 -3.36 21.76
CA PRO A 56 11.18 -3.64 20.49
C PRO A 56 10.23 -4.17 19.40
N ILE A 57 9.18 -4.88 19.77
CA ILE A 57 8.18 -5.38 18.82
C ILE A 57 7.36 -4.21 18.27
N GLY A 58 6.95 -3.29 19.15
CA GLY A 58 6.26 -2.06 18.75
C GLY A 58 7.10 -1.20 17.80
N THR A 59 8.39 -1.01 18.08
CA THR A 59 9.27 -0.21 17.21
C THR A 59 9.42 -0.80 15.80
N VAL A 60 9.50 -2.14 15.68
CA VAL A 60 9.51 -2.83 14.38
C VAL A 60 8.21 -2.57 13.60
N TYR A 61 7.05 -2.65 14.26
CA TYR A 61 5.76 -2.33 13.63
C TYR A 61 5.65 -0.86 13.21
N THR A 62 6.21 0.08 13.99
CA THR A 62 6.28 1.50 13.61
C THR A 62 7.08 1.68 12.33
N ALA A 63 8.30 1.13 12.29
CA ALA A 63 9.18 1.26 11.13
C ALA A 63 8.54 0.64 9.87
N TYR A 64 7.93 -0.54 10.01
CA TYR A 64 7.22 -1.21 8.92
C TYR A 64 6.02 -0.40 8.41
N GLY A 65 5.20 0.15 9.31
CA GLY A 65 4.05 0.98 8.96
C GLY A 65 4.45 2.26 8.21
N PHE A 66 5.53 2.93 8.62
CA PHE A 66 6.06 4.09 7.90
C PHE A 66 6.58 3.71 6.52
N LEU A 67 7.40 2.66 6.40
CA LEU A 67 7.91 2.19 5.11
C LEU A 67 6.77 1.86 4.14
N LEU A 68 5.75 1.12 4.59
CA LEU A 68 4.58 0.82 3.79
C LEU A 68 3.82 2.07 3.35
N TYR A 69 3.67 3.05 4.23
CA TYR A 69 3.01 4.31 3.89
C TYR A 69 3.76 5.04 2.77
N PHE A 70 5.08 5.21 2.91
CA PHE A 70 5.89 5.90 1.90
C PHE A 70 5.89 5.17 0.55
N VAL A 71 6.03 3.84 0.57
CA VAL A 71 5.93 3.04 -0.67
C VAL A 71 4.55 3.22 -1.32
N GLY A 72 3.48 3.20 -0.52
CA GLY A 72 2.11 3.43 -1.01
C GLY A 72 1.95 4.78 -1.68
N VAL A 73 2.43 5.87 -1.06
CA VAL A 73 2.36 7.23 -1.61
C VAL A 73 3.17 7.37 -2.90
N VAL A 74 4.40 6.83 -2.93
CA VAL A 74 5.24 6.86 -4.13
C VAL A 74 4.57 6.10 -5.27
N LYS A 75 3.99 4.94 -5.00
CA LYS A 75 3.32 4.14 -6.03
C LYS A 75 1.99 4.74 -6.47
N ALA A 76 1.25 5.42 -5.60
CA ALA A 76 0.03 6.13 -5.98
C ALA A 76 0.30 7.26 -6.98
N LYS A 77 1.47 7.91 -6.88
CA LYS A 77 1.90 8.99 -7.78
C LYS A 77 2.44 8.49 -9.12
N ASN A 78 3.00 7.28 -9.17
CA ASN A 78 3.56 6.73 -10.40
C ASN A 78 2.44 6.18 -11.30
N VAL A 79 2.40 6.65 -12.54
CA VAL A 79 1.46 6.18 -13.58
C VAL A 79 1.97 4.85 -14.14
N GLN A 80 1.10 3.85 -14.25
CA GLN A 80 1.46 2.51 -14.75
C GLN A 80 1.58 2.43 -16.28
N THR A 81 1.00 3.40 -16.99
CA THR A 81 0.96 3.45 -18.44
C THR A 81 1.88 4.58 -18.93
N TYR A 82 2.95 4.22 -19.62
CA TYR A 82 3.83 5.17 -20.29
C TYR A 82 3.58 5.06 -21.80
N TYR A 83 3.39 6.20 -22.47
CA TYR A 83 3.35 6.25 -23.93
C TYR A 83 4.79 6.23 -24.45
N ASN A 84 5.14 5.21 -25.23
CA ASN A 84 6.47 5.09 -25.81
C ASN A 84 6.45 5.68 -27.23
N GLU A 85 7.00 6.89 -27.38
CA GLU A 85 7.03 7.65 -28.64
C GLU A 85 7.74 6.88 -29.78
N ASP A 86 8.75 6.07 -29.47
CA ASP A 86 9.52 5.31 -30.47
C ASP A 86 8.78 4.09 -31.05
N LYS A 87 7.78 3.57 -30.33
CA LYS A 87 7.04 2.35 -30.71
C LYS A 87 5.58 2.63 -31.06
N ASP A 88 5.12 3.87 -30.93
CA ASP A 88 3.72 4.30 -31.07
C ASP A 88 2.73 3.36 -30.35
N LYS A 89 3.12 2.92 -29.14
CA LYS A 89 2.35 1.96 -28.33
C LYS A 89 2.42 2.33 -26.86
N GLU A 90 1.30 2.13 -26.16
CA GLU A 90 1.25 2.19 -24.71
C GLU A 90 1.96 0.97 -24.12
N GLU A 91 3.00 1.21 -23.32
CA GLU A 91 3.78 0.14 -22.68
C GLU A 91 3.37 0.07 -21.21
N PHE A 92 2.89 -1.10 -20.79
CA PHE A 92 2.45 -1.35 -19.42
C PHE A 92 3.64 -1.75 -18.56
N THR A 93 3.97 -0.93 -17.56
CA THR A 93 4.96 -1.35 -16.56
C THR A 93 4.28 -2.24 -15.53
N THR A 94 4.73 -3.48 -15.39
CA THR A 94 4.15 -4.42 -14.42
C THR A 94 4.52 -4.02 -12.99
N ALA A 95 3.69 -4.39 -12.01
CA ALA A 95 3.95 -4.09 -10.60
C ALA A 95 5.06 -4.97 -9.96
N GLY A 96 5.76 -5.80 -10.74
CA GLY A 96 6.68 -6.84 -10.26
C GLY A 96 7.74 -6.34 -9.29
N ASP A 97 8.47 -5.27 -9.63
CA ASP A 97 9.51 -4.71 -8.78
C ASP A 97 8.99 -4.29 -7.40
N SER A 98 7.77 -3.75 -7.38
CA SER A 98 7.14 -3.32 -6.13
C SER A 98 6.70 -4.50 -5.29
N VAL A 99 6.21 -5.58 -5.92
CA VAL A 99 5.88 -6.82 -5.23
C VAL A 99 7.12 -7.41 -4.57
N ILE A 100 8.24 -7.51 -5.31
CA ILE A 100 9.51 -8.04 -4.78
C ILE A 100 10.01 -7.20 -3.59
N LEU A 101 9.96 -5.87 -3.71
CA LEU A 101 10.33 -4.96 -2.62
C LEU A 101 9.44 -5.17 -1.39
N LEU A 102 8.12 -5.24 -1.55
CA LEU A 102 7.19 -5.40 -0.43
C LEU A 102 7.32 -6.78 0.23
N THR A 103 7.51 -7.83 -0.57
CA THR A 103 7.71 -9.19 -0.07
C THR A 103 9.01 -9.28 0.74
N SER A 104 10.10 -8.69 0.26
CA SER A 104 11.38 -8.73 1.00
C SER A 104 11.30 -7.98 2.34
N ILE A 105 10.68 -6.79 2.36
CA ILE A 105 10.46 -6.02 3.60
C ILE A 105 9.55 -6.79 4.56
N SER A 106 8.45 -7.37 4.07
CA SER A 106 7.52 -8.16 4.88
C SER A 106 8.21 -9.39 5.48
N LEU A 107 9.00 -10.11 4.70
CA LEU A 107 9.75 -11.28 5.16
C LEU A 107 10.76 -10.89 6.25
N ALA A 108 11.56 -9.85 6.02
CA ALA A 108 12.52 -9.35 7.00
C ALA A 108 11.83 -8.94 8.32
N THR A 109 10.68 -8.28 8.22
CA THR A 109 9.86 -7.89 9.38
C THR A 109 9.39 -9.12 10.16
N TYR A 110 8.88 -10.15 9.48
CA TYR A 110 8.43 -11.37 10.14
C TYR A 110 9.58 -12.13 10.82
N VAL A 111 10.76 -12.20 10.19
CA VAL A 111 11.94 -12.81 10.81
C VAL A 111 12.36 -12.03 12.06
N ALA A 112 12.40 -10.69 11.99
CA ALA A 112 12.74 -9.86 13.14
C ALA A 112 11.76 -10.05 14.30
N LEU A 113 10.45 -10.10 14.00
CA LEU A 113 9.42 -10.37 15.00
C LEU A 113 9.58 -11.76 15.63
N LEU A 114 9.83 -12.78 14.82
CA LEU A 114 10.05 -14.14 15.30
C LEU A 114 11.23 -14.21 16.27
N VAL A 115 12.36 -13.59 15.91
CA VAL A 115 13.55 -13.53 16.78
C VAL A 115 13.27 -12.79 18.09
N LEU A 116 12.55 -11.66 18.03
CA LEU A 116 12.20 -10.89 19.22
C LEU A 116 11.27 -11.67 20.15
N VAL A 117 10.27 -12.37 19.58
CA VAL A 117 9.35 -13.21 20.36
C VAL A 117 10.06 -14.39 21.01
N LEU A 118 11.02 -15.02 20.33
CA LEU A 118 11.80 -16.13 20.91
C LEU A 118 12.81 -15.68 21.97
N LYS A 119 13.23 -14.41 21.95
CA LYS A 119 14.15 -13.85 22.95
C LYS A 119 13.46 -13.31 24.20
N LEU A 120 12.14 -13.08 24.13
CA LEU A 120 11.32 -12.60 25.22
C LEU A 120 11.01 -13.73 26.21
#